data_AF-A0A8H5VZP3-F1
#
_entry.id   AF-A0A8H5VZP3-F1
#
_cell.length_a   1.000
_cell.length_b   1.000
_cell.length_c   1.000
_cell.angle_alpha   90.00
_cell.angle_beta   90.00
_cell.angle_gamma   90.00
#
_symmetry.space_group_name_H-M   'P 1'
#
loop_
_entity.id
_entity.type
_entity.pdbx_description
1 polymer ?
#
loop_
_entity_poly.entity_id
_entity_poly.type
_entity_poly.pdbx_seq_one_letter_code
_entity_poly.pdbx_strand_id
1 'polypeptide(L)'
;MQTKTFVAALLAAFPAARAFKFTGPNPSEPIDVSKEVTITWEGDIPENLSRKFDFTWYCEPDHLNKLSSDISHLVDEICLSDHKYKFRFHNSKSMLEPFANKIAAKKVFSFQAVFTDEKQDGLGLQYWSQNYTIVGLDNRGDKNPEIDL
;
A
#
# COMPACT_ATOMS: atom_id res chain seq x y z
N MET A 1 46.81 -19.55 43.79
CA MET A 1 45.88 -19.93 42.71
C MET A 1 44.68 -19.01 42.82
N GLN A 2 44.55 -17.99 41.95
CA GLN A 2 43.43 -17.04 41.96
C GLN A 2 42.73 -17.13 40.60
N THR A 3 41.53 -17.71 40.59
CA THR A 3 40.65 -17.78 39.43
C THR A 3 39.89 -16.46 39.31
N LYS A 4 40.16 -15.72 38.24
CA LYS A 4 39.38 -14.54 37.86
C LYS A 4 38.17 -15.01 37.06
N THR A 5 37.00 -14.98 37.67
CA THR A 5 35.71 -15.24 37.02
C THR A 5 35.38 -14.08 36.09
N PHE A 6 35.46 -14.30 34.78
CA PHE A 6 34.89 -13.40 33.78
C PHE A 6 33.38 -13.63 33.74
N VAL A 7 32.61 -12.69 34.30
CA VAL A 7 31.16 -12.62 34.06
C VAL A 7 30.97 -11.89 32.73
N ALA A 8 30.90 -12.66 31.64
CA ALA A 8 30.39 -12.15 30.37
C ALA A 8 28.89 -11.91 30.55
N ALA A 9 28.50 -10.65 30.69
CA ALA A 9 27.10 -10.26 30.64
C ALA A 9 26.55 -10.65 29.26
N LEU A 10 25.67 -11.66 29.24
CA LEU A 10 24.85 -11.97 28.07
C LEU A 10 23.92 -10.76 27.87
N LEU A 11 24.28 -9.88 26.93
CA LEU A 11 23.33 -8.92 26.37
C LEU A 11 22.23 -9.75 25.72
N ALA A 12 21.10 -9.89 26.42
CA ALA A 12 19.89 -10.43 25.84
C ALA A 12 19.58 -9.59 24.61
N ALA A 13 19.71 -10.18 23.44
CA ALA A 13 19.22 -9.61 22.20
C ALA A 13 17.69 -9.57 22.33
N PHE A 14 17.14 -8.46 22.84
CA PHE A 14 15.74 -8.15 22.63
C PHE A 14 15.54 -8.19 21.11
N PRO A 15 14.58 -8.98 20.59
CA PRO A 15 14.21 -8.82 19.20
C PRO A 15 13.79 -7.35 19.07
N ALA A 16 14.56 -6.59 18.29
CA ALA A 16 14.12 -5.26 17.91
C ALA A 16 12.78 -5.48 17.21
N ALA A 17 11.67 -5.17 17.88
CA ALA A 17 10.37 -5.11 17.25
C ALA A 17 10.57 -4.27 15.99
N ARG A 18 10.42 -4.88 14.82
CA ARG A 18 10.68 -4.17 13.57
C ARG A 18 9.62 -3.08 13.50
N ALA A 19 10.03 -1.82 13.50
CA ALA A 19 9.08 -0.72 13.34
C ALA A 19 8.25 -0.95 12.08
N PHE A 20 6.95 -0.63 12.15
CA PHE A 20 6.04 -0.83 11.04
C PHE A 20 6.59 -0.21 9.74
N LYS A 21 6.53 -0.99 8.68
CA LYS A 21 6.92 -0.59 7.34
C LYS A 21 5.82 -1.00 6.37
N PHE A 22 5.18 0.02 5.81
CA PHE A 22 4.26 -0.18 4.71
C PHE A 22 5.04 -0.36 3.40
N THR A 23 5.07 -1.58 2.87
CA THR A 23 5.83 -1.89 1.65
C THR A 23 5.01 -1.69 0.37
N GLY A 24 3.68 -1.71 0.46
CA GLY A 24 2.82 -1.48 -0.70
C GLY A 24 2.86 -2.64 -1.70
N PRO A 25 2.42 -2.42 -2.95
CA PRO A 25 2.65 -3.33 -4.06
C PRO A 25 4.14 -3.50 -4.43
N ASN A 26 4.47 -4.56 -5.17
CA ASN A 26 5.82 -4.78 -5.69
C ASN A 26 6.27 -3.59 -6.57
N PRO A 27 7.30 -2.82 -6.18
CA PRO A 27 7.72 -1.63 -6.92
C PRO A 27 8.47 -1.95 -8.23
N SER A 28 8.83 -3.21 -8.45
CA SER A 28 9.55 -3.67 -9.65
C SER A 28 8.64 -3.90 -10.84
N GLU A 29 7.32 -3.92 -10.62
CA GLU A 29 6.32 -4.25 -11.64
C GLU A 29 5.29 -3.11 -11.77
N PRO A 30 4.85 -2.79 -13.00
CA PRO A 30 3.68 -1.94 -13.18
C PRO A 30 2.43 -2.60 -12.58
N ILE A 31 1.55 -1.79 -12.01
CA ILE A 31 0.28 -2.25 -11.48
C ILE A 31 -0.75 -2.29 -12.60
N ASP A 32 -1.30 -3.47 -12.87
CA ASP A 32 -2.34 -3.68 -13.87
C ASP A 32 -3.73 -3.55 -13.22
N VAL A 33 -4.50 -2.53 -13.60
CA VAL A 33 -5.83 -2.26 -12.99
C VAL A 33 -6.86 -3.35 -13.27
N SER A 34 -6.64 -4.19 -14.29
CA SER A 34 -7.52 -5.31 -14.61
C SER A 34 -7.30 -6.50 -13.67
N LYS A 35 -6.21 -6.51 -12.92
CA LYS A 35 -5.80 -7.60 -12.05
C LYS A 35 -5.96 -7.27 -10.58
N GLU A 36 -5.93 -8.32 -9.78
CA GLU A 36 -5.78 -8.21 -8.34
C GLU A 36 -4.34 -7.81 -8.01
N VAL A 37 -4.20 -6.89 -7.07
CA VAL A 37 -2.92 -6.32 -6.64
C VAL A 37 -2.70 -6.71 -5.19
N THR A 38 -1.53 -7.26 -4.91
CA THR A 38 -1.13 -7.60 -3.54
C THR A 38 -0.37 -6.44 -2.93
N ILE A 39 -0.81 -5.99 -1.78
CA ILE A 39 -0.16 -4.98 -0.93
C ILE A 39 0.42 -5.71 0.27
N THR A 40 1.61 -5.34 0.69
CA THR A 40 2.25 -5.92 1.87
C THR A 40 2.69 -4.89 2.89
N TRP A 41 2.93 -5.36 4.11
CA TRP A 41 3.55 -4.61 5.19
C TRP A 41 4.27 -5.55 6.15
N GLU A 42 5.21 -4.99 6.90
CA GLU A 42 5.98 -5.70 7.91
C GLU A 42 6.08 -4.89 9.20
N GLY A 43 6.44 -5.57 10.28
CA GLY A 43 6.71 -4.94 11.57
C GLY A 43 5.46 -4.64 12.39
N ASP A 44 5.68 -3.95 13.50
CA ASP A 44 4.70 -3.66 14.53
C ASP A 44 4.48 -2.17 14.70
N ILE A 45 3.30 -1.82 15.21
CA ILE A 45 2.92 -0.45 15.58
C ILE A 45 2.97 -0.28 17.11
N PRO A 46 3.04 0.96 17.63
CA PRO A 46 2.84 1.25 19.04
C PRO A 46 1.54 0.67 19.61
N GLU A 47 1.57 0.17 20.85
CA GLU A 47 0.42 -0.53 21.48
C GLU A 47 -0.83 0.34 21.67
N ASN A 48 -0.68 1.66 21.64
CA ASN A 48 -1.80 2.61 21.77
C ASN A 48 -2.64 2.76 20.50
N LEU A 49 -2.18 2.23 19.36
CA LEU A 49 -2.88 2.32 18.09
C LEU A 49 -3.74 1.10 17.82
N SER A 50 -4.85 1.31 17.11
CA SER A 50 -5.65 0.20 16.61
C SER A 50 -4.82 -0.68 15.69
N ARG A 51 -4.95 -2.00 15.79
CA ARG A 51 -4.31 -2.94 14.85
C ARG A 51 -5.06 -3.03 13.52
N LYS A 52 -6.21 -2.37 13.44
CA LYS A 52 -6.94 -2.12 12.19
C LYS A 52 -6.45 -0.79 11.63
N PHE A 53 -6.41 -0.68 10.30
CA PHE A 53 -5.98 0.54 9.65
C PHE A 53 -6.77 0.80 8.38
N ASP A 54 -6.88 2.08 8.06
CA ASP A 54 -7.48 2.53 6.83
C ASP A 54 -6.48 2.47 5.68
N PHE A 55 -7.01 2.18 4.50
CA PHE A 55 -6.24 2.02 3.29
C PHE A 55 -6.82 2.83 2.13
N THR A 56 -5.98 3.67 1.55
CA THR A 56 -6.38 4.59 0.48
C THR A 56 -5.33 4.58 -0.63
N TRP A 57 -5.78 4.63 -1.88
CA TRP A 57 -4.89 4.91 -3.00
C TRP A 57 -5.09 6.35 -3.50
N TYR A 58 -4.01 6.93 -4.01
CA TYR A 58 -3.95 8.27 -4.57
C TYR A 58 -3.29 8.27 -5.95
N CYS A 59 -3.77 9.13 -6.84
CA CYS A 59 -3.19 9.39 -8.15
C CYS A 59 -3.24 10.89 -8.45
N GLU A 60 -2.11 11.46 -8.85
CA GLU A 60 -2.01 12.85 -9.33
C GLU A 60 -1.49 12.84 -10.78
N PRO A 61 -2.35 12.61 -11.79
CA PRO A 61 -1.91 12.50 -13.18
C PRO A 61 -1.32 13.81 -13.72
N ASP A 62 -1.78 14.95 -13.19
CA ASP A 62 -1.23 16.28 -13.41
C ASP A 62 -1.56 17.22 -12.23
N HIS A 63 -1.06 18.45 -12.30
CA HIS A 63 -1.19 19.46 -11.25
C HIS A 63 -2.63 19.96 -11.00
N LEU A 64 -3.59 19.64 -11.89
CA LEU A 64 -4.98 20.08 -11.77
C LEU A 64 -5.89 18.99 -11.21
N ASN A 65 -5.45 17.73 -11.28
CA ASN A 65 -6.29 16.58 -10.98
C ASN A 65 -5.66 15.74 -9.87
N LYS A 66 -6.42 15.52 -8.80
CA LYS A 66 -6.07 14.62 -7.70
C LYS A 66 -7.21 13.64 -7.52
N LEU A 67 -6.90 12.36 -7.67
CA LEU A 67 -7.86 11.26 -7.60
C LEU A 67 -7.48 10.36 -6.43
N SER A 68 -8.47 9.85 -5.73
CA SER A 68 -8.26 8.91 -4.64
C SER A 68 -9.50 8.05 -4.44
N SER A 69 -9.30 6.87 -3.87
CA SER A 69 -10.40 6.08 -3.33
C SER A 69 -9.97 5.44 -2.03
N ASP A 70 -10.84 5.53 -1.03
CA ASP A 70 -10.75 4.63 0.11
C ASP A 70 -11.05 3.21 -0.33
N ILE A 71 -10.22 2.30 0.16
CA ILE A 71 -10.37 0.86 0.01
C ILE A 71 -10.98 0.28 1.29
N SER A 72 -10.80 0.90 2.46
CA SER A 72 -11.32 0.41 3.74
C SER A 72 -12.83 0.19 3.75
N HIS A 73 -13.59 1.05 3.06
CA HIS A 73 -15.05 0.96 3.01
C HIS A 73 -15.58 -0.22 2.15
N LEU A 74 -14.70 -0.90 1.41
CA LEU A 74 -15.06 -1.93 0.44
C LEU A 74 -14.67 -3.35 0.90
N VAL A 75 -14.13 -3.49 2.10
CA VAL A 75 -13.42 -4.70 2.53
C VAL A 75 -13.71 -5.00 4.01
N ASP A 76 -13.71 -6.29 4.37
CA ASP A 76 -13.64 -6.69 5.78
C ASP A 76 -12.34 -6.13 6.39
N GLU A 77 -12.41 -5.66 7.62
CA GLU A 77 -11.38 -4.89 8.32
C GLU A 77 -9.94 -5.40 8.08
N ILE A 78 -9.06 -4.54 7.55
CA ILE A 78 -7.66 -4.91 7.28
C ILE A 78 -6.89 -4.92 8.61
N CYS A 79 -6.38 -6.10 9.00
CA CYS A 79 -5.68 -6.28 10.27
C CYS A 79 -4.16 -6.33 10.08
N LEU A 80 -3.42 -5.71 11.00
CA LEU A 80 -1.95 -5.67 11.00
C LEU A 80 -1.32 -7.08 10.92
N SER A 81 -1.91 -8.08 11.57
CA SER A 81 -1.44 -9.47 11.61
C SER A 81 -1.44 -10.17 10.26
N ASP A 82 -2.16 -9.65 9.26
CA ASP A 82 -2.34 -10.34 7.99
C ASP A 82 -1.11 -10.20 7.09
N HIS A 83 -0.29 -9.16 7.32
CA HIS A 83 0.92 -8.79 6.57
C HIS A 83 0.75 -8.52 5.08
N LYS A 84 -0.42 -8.85 4.52
CA LYS A 84 -0.77 -8.66 3.12
C LYS A 84 -2.26 -8.48 2.96
N TYR A 85 -2.62 -7.68 1.98
CA TYR A 85 -3.98 -7.52 1.51
C TYR A 85 -4.04 -7.62 0.00
N LYS A 86 -5.12 -8.20 -0.53
CA LYS A 86 -5.35 -8.29 -1.96
C LYS A 86 -6.52 -7.42 -2.34
N PHE A 87 -6.27 -6.41 -3.17
CA PHE A 87 -7.30 -5.48 -3.61
C PHE A 87 -7.44 -5.51 -5.13
N ARG A 88 -8.59 -5.06 -5.62
CA ARG A 88 -8.85 -4.83 -7.04
C ARG A 88 -9.49 -3.46 -7.21
N PHE A 89 -9.14 -2.76 -8.28
CA PHE A 89 -9.62 -1.42 -8.64
C PHE A 89 -11.10 -1.40 -9.08
N HIS A 90 -11.99 -1.88 -8.23
CA HIS A 90 -13.44 -1.90 -8.49
C HIS A 90 -13.94 -0.48 -8.78
N ASN A 91 -14.64 -0.29 -9.91
CA ASN A 91 -15.23 0.98 -10.34
C ASN A 91 -14.27 2.17 -10.45
N SER A 92 -12.95 1.98 -10.27
CA SER A 92 -11.95 3.04 -10.38
C SER A 92 -11.52 3.28 -11.83
N LYS A 93 -11.76 2.30 -12.72
CA LYS A 93 -11.35 2.37 -14.13
C LYS A 93 -11.92 3.60 -14.82
N SER A 94 -13.22 3.87 -14.68
CA SER A 94 -13.88 5.04 -15.29
C SER A 94 -13.34 6.38 -14.77
N MET A 95 -12.89 6.43 -13.51
CA MET A 95 -12.26 7.62 -12.92
C MET A 95 -10.84 7.84 -13.46
N LEU A 96 -10.11 6.77 -13.76
CA LEU A 96 -8.70 6.82 -14.18
C LEU A 96 -8.52 6.90 -15.71
N GLU A 97 -9.43 6.30 -16.47
CA GLU A 97 -9.42 6.23 -17.94
C GLU A 97 -9.21 7.59 -18.64
N PRO A 98 -9.85 8.70 -18.23
CA PRO A 98 -9.63 10.01 -18.84
C PRO A 98 -8.18 10.49 -18.79
N PHE A 99 -7.38 9.92 -17.89
CA PHE A 99 -5.99 10.28 -17.66
C PHE A 99 -5.01 9.18 -18.04
N ALA A 100 -5.45 8.11 -18.70
CA ALA A 100 -4.66 6.90 -18.98
C ALA A 100 -3.25 7.21 -19.54
N ASN A 101 -3.16 8.07 -20.57
CA ASN A 101 -1.87 8.47 -21.15
C ASN A 101 -0.93 9.16 -20.14
N LYS A 102 -1.47 10.01 -19.27
CA LYS A 102 -0.68 10.74 -18.25
C LYS A 102 -0.23 9.81 -17.14
N ILE A 103 -1.11 8.90 -16.74
CA ILE A 103 -0.86 7.88 -15.74
C ILE A 103 0.20 6.88 -16.22
N ALA A 104 0.08 6.37 -17.46
CA ALA A 104 1.04 5.41 -18.01
C ALA A 104 2.44 6.01 -18.19
N ALA A 105 2.52 7.31 -18.53
CA ALA A 105 3.79 8.01 -18.74
C ALA A 105 4.53 8.38 -17.44
N LYS A 106 3.89 8.29 -16.27
CA LYS A 106 4.45 8.79 -15.00
C LYS A 106 4.23 7.83 -13.83
N LYS A 107 5.10 7.92 -12.83
CA LYS A 107 4.98 7.20 -11.55
C LYS A 107 4.11 7.99 -10.57
N VAL A 108 2.83 8.13 -10.87
CA VAL A 108 1.91 9.06 -10.17
C VAL A 108 1.02 8.40 -9.11
N PHE A 109 1.12 7.09 -8.94
CA PHE A 109 0.31 6.38 -7.95
C PHE A 109 1.03 6.22 -6.61
N SER A 110 0.25 6.39 -5.55
CA SER A 110 0.64 6.19 -4.16
C SER A 110 -0.43 5.42 -3.40
N PHE A 111 -0.01 4.71 -2.36
CA PHE A 111 -0.86 4.01 -1.41
C PHE A 111 -0.52 4.49 -0.01
N GLN A 112 -1.54 4.62 0.81
CA GLN A 112 -1.44 5.08 2.19
C GLN A 112 -2.09 4.08 3.13
N ALA A 113 -1.41 3.77 4.22
CA ALA A 113 -1.98 3.11 5.38
C ALA A 113 -2.07 4.11 6.54
N VAL A 114 -3.23 4.18 7.21
CA VAL A 114 -3.49 5.10 8.33
C VAL A 114 -3.95 4.32 9.54
N PHE A 115 -3.15 4.35 10.61
CA PHE A 115 -3.51 3.79 11.91
C PHE A 115 -4.06 4.89 12.79
N THR A 116 -5.27 4.71 13.32
CA THR A 116 -5.91 5.68 14.22
C THR A 116 -5.60 5.34 15.68
N ASP A 117 -5.37 6.38 16.48
CA ASP A 117 -5.34 6.27 17.94
C ASP A 117 -6.78 6.32 18.45
N GLU A 118 -7.27 5.21 18.99
CA GLU A 118 -8.65 5.12 19.52
C GLU A 118 -8.89 6.05 20.72
N LYS A 119 -7.83 6.62 21.32
CA LYS A 119 -7.87 7.49 22.49
C LYS A 119 -7.63 8.97 22.17
N GLN A 120 -7.18 9.31 20.96
CA GLN A 120 -6.93 10.68 20.53
C GLN A 120 -7.55 10.93 19.15
N ASP A 121 -8.69 11.63 19.15
CA ASP A 121 -9.35 12.08 17.93
C ASP A 121 -8.38 12.90 17.06
N GLY A 122 -7.92 12.28 15.97
CA GLY A 122 -7.25 12.97 14.86
C GLY A 122 -5.72 12.80 14.74
N LEU A 123 -5.04 12.10 15.66
CA LEU A 123 -3.60 11.80 15.52
C LEU A 123 -3.41 10.37 15.00
N GLY A 124 -3.44 10.22 13.67
CA GLY A 124 -3.15 8.95 13.01
C GLY A 124 -1.69 8.82 12.56
N LEU A 125 -1.10 7.63 12.67
CA LEU A 125 0.17 7.32 12.02
C LEU A 125 -0.08 6.98 10.56
N GLN A 126 0.62 7.68 9.67
CA GLN A 126 0.48 7.53 8.24
C GLN A 126 1.74 6.94 7.63
N TYR A 127 1.57 5.94 6.78
CA TYR A 127 2.64 5.31 6.05
C TYR A 127 2.32 5.31 4.58
N TRP A 128 3.34 5.55 3.75
CA TRP A 128 3.18 5.74 2.31
C TRP A 128 4.05 4.77 1.55
N SER A 129 3.49 4.22 0.47
CA SER A 129 4.26 3.59 -0.59
C SER A 129 3.90 4.26 -1.92
N GLN A 130 4.90 4.70 -2.68
CA GLN A 130 4.71 5.67 -3.74
C GLN A 130 5.48 5.32 -5.01
N ASN A 131 5.25 6.13 -6.05
CA ASN A 131 5.93 6.07 -7.34
C ASN A 131 5.61 4.81 -8.16
N TYR A 132 4.34 4.40 -8.15
CA TYR A 132 3.88 3.29 -8.98
C TYR A 132 3.47 3.75 -10.38
N THR A 133 3.80 2.92 -11.37
CA THR A 133 3.26 3.00 -12.73
C THR A 133 2.02 2.13 -12.82
N ILE A 134 0.98 2.61 -13.47
CA ILE A 134 -0.26 1.88 -13.70
C ILE A 134 -0.44 1.58 -15.19
N VAL A 135 -0.93 0.39 -15.50
CA VAL A 135 -1.25 -0.09 -16.85
C VAL A 135 -2.65 -0.71 -16.88
N GLY A 136 -3.16 -1.04 -18.08
CA GLY A 136 -4.48 -1.67 -18.25
C GLY A 136 -5.65 -0.69 -18.27
N LEU A 137 -5.39 0.61 -18.40
CA LEU A 137 -6.42 1.66 -18.54
C LEU A 137 -6.88 1.88 -19.99
N ASP A 138 -6.09 1.46 -20.98
CA ASP A 138 -6.39 1.70 -22.39
C ASP A 138 -7.43 0.72 -22.94
N ASN A 139 -8.52 1.23 -23.52
CA ASN A 139 -9.56 0.45 -24.21
C ASN A 139 -9.12 -0.13 -25.57
N ARG A 140 -7.83 -0.08 -25.92
CA ARG A 140 -7.35 -0.63 -27.21
C ARG A 140 -7.37 -2.16 -27.27
N GLY A 141 -7.66 -2.83 -26.15
CA GLY A 141 -7.86 -4.28 -26.08
C GLY A 141 -9.27 -4.78 -26.42
N ASP A 142 -10.28 -3.90 -26.43
CA ASP A 142 -11.68 -4.29 -26.70
C ASP A 142 -12.13 -3.97 -28.14
N LYS A 143 -11.21 -3.56 -29.01
CA LYS A 143 -11.44 -3.56 -30.45
C LYS A 143 -10.84 -4.83 -31.04
N ASN A 144 -11.66 -5.87 -31.10
CA ASN A 144 -11.41 -7.00 -31.98
C ASN A 144 -11.18 -6.48 -33.42
N PRO A 145 -10.00 -6.66 -34.04
CA PRO A 145 -9.79 -6.32 -35.44
C PRO A 145 -10.16 -7.48 -36.38
N GLU A 146 -10.98 -8.43 -35.94
CA GLU A 146 -11.50 -9.50 -36.79
C GLU A 146 -13.01 -9.38 -36.92
N ILE A 147 -13.47 -8.55 -37.85
CA ILE A 147 -14.41 -8.96 -38.91
C ILE A 147 -14.10 -8.07 -40.12
N ASP A 148 -13.16 -8.55 -40.93
CA ASP A 148 -13.10 -8.18 -42.34
C ASP A 148 -13.04 -9.52 -43.09
N LEU A 149 -14.22 -9.96 -43.55
CA LEU A 149 -14.50 -10.86 -44.69
C LEU A 149 -16.01 -11.12 -44.76
#